data_AF-A0A841ECQ1-F1
#
_entry.id   AF-A0A841ECQ1-F1
#
_cell.length_a   1.000
_cell.length_b   1.000
_cell.length_c   1.000
_cell.angle_alpha   90.00
_cell.angle_beta   90.00
_cell.angle_gamma   90.00
#
_symmetry.space_group_name_H-M   'P 1'
#
loop_
_entity.id
_entity.type
_entity.pdbx_description
1 polymer ?
#
loop_
_entity_poly.entity_id
_entity_poly.type
_entity_poly.pdbx_seq_one_letter_code
_entity_poly.pdbx_strand_id
1 'polypeptide(L)'
;MTAPAHDAPALTDEQNAVVEQPVDALTLVTAAAGSGKTHTLIRRLGRLVERGDVAPRDVLALSFSRASVRELRRRLTGYGDAGHVRAQTFDSWALDLLMQVKADQDWRSASFDERIREAAKALDDGLADDLYEDLRHVVVDEVQDLMGERRELVRTLLERFDCGFTVVGDPAQAIYGFQLEDTARRAGETNRFFDRLRSTFAEELVELHLTRNFRAATDEARLALPHGPALRTGAEQGGGGDDLYETLRSELRSALPVGKLEDDHVVDHVADPDGTAAVLCRTNGQALLVSSRLHSAGVAHRLQRGAQDRAAPAWLARFFAPESGPTLTRESFDAVLAEHADAAVDPDTAWRALASTAAGRTGRTVDLRRLRDAVSNGLLPDELAAAPPAAVVVSSFHRAKGLEFDRVVVADPGPLREAPEIDAAEEARVLYVAMTRSRTELLRMDPVDSRRVGLHQGTRRWQRYGFKNWQRFGMESTADDVHADDPAGTAEFTDDPHGLQRYLSTEVSAGDPIVLDRVCDESLEDRESPPYLVRHAGRPIGIVSERFRRDLYRVLNVNRGFVPRNFPYEITDVRVDTVETVTGSPAAGKIAGLGDHGVWTAPRLTGLGRFHFRREEADE
;
A
#
# COMPACT_ATOMS: atom_id res chain seq x y z
N MET A 1 -4.03 23.02 5.30
CA MET A 1 -3.65 24.25 6.03
C MET A 1 -2.81 23.84 7.23
N THR A 2 -1.53 24.19 7.28
CA THR A 2 -0.67 23.95 8.46
C THR A 2 -0.27 25.30 9.04
N ALA A 3 -0.68 25.53 10.27
CA ALA A 3 -0.22 26.65 11.05
C ALA A 3 1.24 26.40 11.52
N PRO A 4 2.04 27.45 11.77
CA PRO A 4 3.45 27.32 12.19
C PRO A 4 3.57 26.55 13.51
N ALA A 5 4.79 26.14 13.90
CA ALA A 5 5.06 25.37 15.13
C ALA A 5 4.44 25.96 16.42
N HIS A 6 4.06 27.24 16.40
CA HIS A 6 3.35 27.94 17.47
C HIS A 6 1.83 27.69 17.58
N ASP A 7 1.19 27.09 16.57
CA ASP A 7 -0.26 26.77 16.56
C ASP A 7 -0.54 25.27 16.70
N ALA A 8 0.49 24.47 17.04
CA ALA A 8 0.29 23.07 17.39
C ALA A 8 -0.56 22.96 18.67
N PRO A 9 -1.53 22.03 18.73
CA PRO A 9 -2.31 21.82 19.94
C PRO A 9 -1.39 21.54 21.14
N ALA A 10 -1.83 21.99 22.32
CA ALA A 10 -1.10 21.74 23.55
C ALA A 10 -0.91 20.22 23.74
N LEU A 11 0.31 19.82 24.07
CA LEU A 11 0.64 18.44 24.39
C LEU A 11 -0.02 18.04 25.70
N THR A 12 -0.48 16.79 25.80
CA THR A 12 -0.89 16.22 27.09
C THR A 12 0.31 15.96 27.98
N ASP A 13 0.07 15.74 29.28
CA ASP A 13 1.12 15.34 30.22
C ASP A 13 1.83 14.05 29.77
N GLU A 14 1.08 13.08 29.25
CA GLU A 14 1.63 11.85 28.66
C GLU A 14 2.55 12.13 27.46
N GLN A 15 2.13 13.01 26.55
CA GLN A 15 2.95 13.37 25.38
C GLN A 15 4.17 14.19 25.80
N ASN A 16 4.03 15.12 26.75
CA ASN A 16 5.14 15.88 27.31
C ASN A 16 6.15 14.96 28.01
N ALA A 17 5.71 13.94 28.74
CA ALA A 17 6.59 12.97 29.39
C ALA A 17 7.49 12.23 28.38
N VAL A 18 6.99 11.96 27.16
CA VAL A 18 7.79 11.40 26.06
C VAL A 18 8.72 12.45 25.44
N VAL A 19 8.21 13.64 25.15
CA VAL A 19 8.96 14.73 24.50
C VAL A 19 10.14 15.19 25.36
N GLU A 20 9.99 15.16 26.68
CA GLU A 20 10.98 15.66 27.63
C GLU A 20 12.01 14.60 28.09
N GLN A 21 11.92 13.35 27.60
CA GLN A 21 12.97 12.36 27.91
C GLN A 21 14.34 12.82 27.36
N PRO A 22 15.44 12.57 28.06
CA PRO A 22 16.79 12.81 27.57
C PRO A 22 17.10 12.15 26.22
N VAL A 23 18.17 12.61 25.56
CA VAL A 23 18.62 12.07 24.26
C VAL A 23 19.15 10.64 24.37
N ASP A 24 19.77 10.29 25.50
CA ASP A 24 20.33 8.97 25.83
C ASP A 24 19.29 8.00 26.42
N ALA A 25 18.07 8.47 26.69
CA ALA A 25 17.03 7.62 27.25
C ALA A 25 16.60 6.49 26.31
N LEU A 26 16.43 5.30 26.86
CA LEU A 26 15.87 4.13 26.19
C LEU A 26 14.36 4.10 26.44
N THR A 27 13.58 4.63 25.50
CA THR A 27 12.14 4.85 25.72
C THR A 27 11.29 3.92 24.85
N LEU A 28 10.37 3.19 25.47
CA LEU A 28 9.31 2.45 24.81
C LEU A 28 7.97 3.14 25.04
N VAL A 29 7.31 3.59 23.96
CA VAL A 29 6.03 4.30 24.01
C VAL A 29 4.92 3.42 23.44
N THR A 30 4.05 2.94 24.32
CA THR A 30 2.83 2.25 23.91
C THR A 30 1.73 3.26 23.65
N ALA A 31 1.29 3.38 22.40
CA ALA A 31 0.43 4.48 21.99
C ALA A 31 -0.76 4.00 21.16
N ALA A 32 -1.96 4.14 21.72
CA ALA A 32 -3.20 3.64 21.13
C ALA A 32 -3.49 4.26 19.74
N ALA A 33 -4.46 3.70 19.00
CA ALA A 33 -4.98 4.33 17.78
C ALA A 33 -5.44 5.77 18.09
N GLY A 34 -5.10 6.73 17.22
CA GLY A 34 -5.53 8.12 17.39
C GLY A 34 -4.94 8.88 18.60
N SER A 35 -3.92 8.34 19.27
CA SER A 35 -3.29 8.96 20.46
C SER A 35 -2.29 10.09 20.16
N GLY A 36 -2.07 10.38 18.87
CA GLY A 36 -1.10 11.39 18.46
C GLY A 36 0.35 10.89 18.37
N LYS A 37 0.60 9.57 18.24
CA LYS A 37 1.92 8.95 18.00
C LYS A 37 2.90 9.81 17.19
N THR A 38 2.54 10.07 15.93
CA THR A 38 3.36 10.83 15.00
C THR A 38 3.58 12.27 15.48
N HIS A 39 2.56 12.90 16.06
CA HIS A 39 2.68 14.25 16.63
C HIS A 39 3.70 14.27 17.78
N THR A 40 3.61 13.33 18.71
CA THR A 40 4.56 13.19 19.82
C THR A 40 5.98 12.94 19.34
N LEU A 41 6.18 12.06 18.35
CA LEU A 41 7.49 11.77 17.77
C LEU A 41 8.12 13.00 17.12
N ILE A 42 7.36 13.75 16.33
CA ILE A 42 7.84 14.98 15.69
C ILE A 42 8.21 16.03 16.74
N ARG A 43 7.37 16.19 17.77
CA ARG A 43 7.65 17.14 18.86
C ARG A 43 8.89 16.75 19.65
N ARG A 44 9.11 15.45 19.87
CA ARG A 44 10.32 14.94 20.53
C ARG A 44 11.57 15.21 19.70
N LEU A 45 11.56 14.81 18.42
CA LEU A 45 12.69 15.04 17.52
C LEU A 45 13.01 16.53 17.36
N GLY A 46 11.97 17.36 17.16
CA GLY A 46 12.12 18.81 17.12
C GLY A 46 12.74 19.34 18.42
N ARG A 47 12.24 18.90 19.58
CA ARG A 47 12.74 19.32 20.90
C ARG A 47 14.21 18.98 21.13
N LEU A 48 14.64 17.75 20.80
CA LEU A 48 16.02 17.30 20.97
C LEU A 48 17.00 18.13 20.11
N VAL A 49 16.60 18.42 18.86
CA VAL A 49 17.43 19.24 17.95
C VAL A 49 17.42 20.72 18.37
N GLU A 50 16.26 21.28 18.71
CA GLU A 50 16.12 22.69 19.13
C GLU A 50 16.89 23.02 20.40
N ARG A 51 17.01 22.06 21.33
CA ARG A 51 17.83 22.21 22.54
C ARG A 51 19.33 22.10 22.30
N GLY A 52 19.73 21.60 21.13
CA GLY A 52 21.11 21.27 20.83
C GLY A 52 21.59 20.00 21.52
N ASP A 53 20.67 19.14 21.97
CA ASP A 53 21.01 17.86 22.60
C ASP A 53 21.61 16.88 21.56
N VAL A 54 21.25 17.04 20.28
CA VAL A 54 21.72 16.21 19.17
C VAL A 54 21.71 16.97 17.84
N ALA A 55 22.70 16.72 16.98
CA ALA A 55 22.67 17.23 15.61
C ALA A 55 21.72 16.39 14.74
N PRO A 56 20.99 16.97 13.77
CA PRO A 56 20.03 16.23 12.94
C PRO A 56 20.60 14.99 12.23
N ARG A 57 21.89 15.05 11.84
CA ARG A 57 22.59 13.96 11.15
C ARG A 57 22.93 12.77 12.07
N ASP A 58 22.94 12.99 13.38
CA ASP A 58 23.25 12.02 14.42
C ASP A 58 21.97 11.29 14.89
N VAL A 59 20.84 11.53 14.21
CA VAL A 59 19.54 10.91 14.49
C VAL A 59 19.06 10.11 13.31
N LEU A 60 18.66 8.85 13.56
CA LEU A 60 18.05 7.97 12.59
C LEU A 60 16.58 7.71 12.95
N ALA A 61 15.65 8.10 12.08
CA ALA A 61 14.23 7.80 12.24
C ALA A 61 13.78 6.72 11.24
N LEU A 62 13.25 5.62 11.74
CA LEU A 62 12.81 4.46 10.97
C LEU A 62 11.31 4.26 11.12
N SER A 63 10.64 3.90 10.02
CA SER A 63 9.23 3.53 10.04
C SER A 63 8.95 2.44 9.00
N PHE A 64 7.84 1.72 9.16
CA PHE A 64 7.48 0.65 8.22
C PHE A 64 7.06 1.19 6.85
N SER A 65 6.29 2.28 6.82
CA SER A 65 5.68 2.78 5.59
C SER A 65 6.36 4.05 5.06
N ARG A 66 6.50 4.15 3.73
CA ARG A 66 6.98 5.37 3.07
C ARG A 66 6.07 6.58 3.35
N ALA A 67 4.77 6.34 3.50
CA ALA A 67 3.80 7.38 3.89
C ALA A 67 4.12 7.98 5.27
N SER A 68 4.45 7.14 6.26
CA SER A 68 4.87 7.58 7.60
C SER A 68 6.18 8.37 7.53
N VAL A 69 7.18 7.89 6.77
CA VAL A 69 8.47 8.58 6.58
C VAL A 69 8.26 9.96 5.93
N ARG A 70 7.44 10.04 4.89
CA ARG A 70 7.12 11.29 4.22
C ARG A 70 6.43 12.27 5.17
N GLU A 71 5.47 11.79 5.95
CA GLU A 71 4.76 12.62 6.91
C GLU A 71 5.68 13.14 8.03
N LEU A 72 6.58 12.28 8.53
CA LEU A 72 7.63 12.67 9.48
C LEU A 72 8.52 13.77 8.89
N ARG A 73 9.10 13.56 7.70
CA ARG A 73 9.96 14.55 7.02
C ARG A 73 9.22 15.87 6.80
N ARG A 74 8.02 15.82 6.22
CA ARG A 74 7.20 16.99 5.90
C ARG A 74 6.83 17.81 7.14
N ARG A 75 6.59 17.17 8.28
CA ARG A 75 6.28 17.91 9.51
C ARG A 75 7.53 18.41 10.22
N LEU A 76 8.64 17.66 10.17
CA LEU A 76 9.92 18.07 10.76
C LEU A 76 10.52 19.31 10.08
N THR A 77 10.24 19.57 8.79
CA THR A 77 10.66 20.83 8.13
C THR A 77 10.09 22.08 8.81
N GLY A 78 9.01 21.94 9.59
CA GLY A 78 8.46 23.04 10.40
C GLY A 78 9.26 23.38 11.67
N TYR A 79 10.28 22.58 12.00
CA TYR A 79 11.10 22.67 13.24
C TYR A 79 12.56 23.02 12.91
N GLY A 80 12.79 23.85 11.90
CA GLY A 80 14.12 24.32 11.50
C GLY A 80 15.07 23.17 11.12
N ASP A 81 16.21 23.08 11.80
CA ASP A 81 17.26 22.10 11.52
C ASP A 81 16.79 20.65 11.67
N ALA A 82 15.73 20.39 12.44
CA ALA A 82 15.14 19.05 12.57
C ALA A 82 14.60 18.51 11.23
N GLY A 83 14.34 19.37 10.24
CA GLY A 83 14.01 18.96 8.87
C GLY A 83 15.11 18.15 8.17
N HIS A 84 16.34 18.17 8.69
CA HIS A 84 17.48 17.41 8.18
C HIS A 84 17.67 16.03 8.83
N VAL A 85 16.80 15.63 9.76
CA VAL A 85 16.84 14.30 10.37
C VAL A 85 16.69 13.21 9.32
N ARG A 86 17.55 12.17 9.39
CA ARG A 86 17.52 11.05 8.47
C ARG A 86 16.33 10.13 8.78
N ALA A 87 15.19 10.37 8.13
CA ALA A 87 14.01 9.51 8.22
C ALA A 87 13.93 8.54 7.03
N GLN A 88 13.81 7.23 7.23
CA GLN A 88 13.78 6.21 6.16
C GLN A 88 12.85 5.04 6.49
N THR A 89 12.45 4.26 5.48
CA THR A 89 11.87 2.94 5.74
C THR A 89 12.95 1.92 6.04
N PHE A 90 12.63 0.83 6.74
CA PHE A 90 13.58 -0.26 7.01
C PHE A 90 14.25 -0.77 5.72
N ASP A 91 13.46 -1.01 4.67
CA ASP A 91 13.97 -1.45 3.36
C ASP A 91 14.89 -0.44 2.67
N SER A 92 14.55 0.85 2.74
CA SER A 92 15.38 1.90 2.15
C SER A 92 16.70 2.06 2.92
N TRP A 93 16.62 1.97 4.25
CA TRP A 93 17.79 2.04 5.12
C TRP A 93 18.73 0.85 4.92
N ALA A 94 18.20 -0.37 4.81
CA ALA A 94 19.00 -1.57 4.54
C ALA A 94 19.73 -1.48 3.18
N LEU A 95 19.03 -1.03 2.13
CA LEU A 95 19.66 -0.82 0.83
C LEU A 95 20.77 0.25 0.91
N ASP A 96 20.49 1.38 1.55
CA ASP A 96 21.47 2.47 1.70
C ASP A 96 22.70 2.04 2.51
N LEU A 97 22.51 1.22 3.54
CA LEU A 97 23.60 0.64 4.33
C LEU A 97 24.45 -0.27 3.45
N LEU A 98 23.83 -1.23 2.75
CA LEU A 98 24.53 -2.18 1.89
C LEU A 98 25.27 -1.49 0.74
N MET A 99 24.68 -0.47 0.14
CA MET A 99 25.34 0.32 -0.90
C MET A 99 26.60 1.04 -0.40
N GLN A 100 26.74 1.29 0.91
CA GLN A 100 27.92 1.93 1.49
C GLN A 100 28.98 0.92 1.93
N VAL A 101 28.58 -0.24 2.47
CA VAL A 101 29.52 -1.21 3.06
C VAL A 101 29.82 -2.43 2.18
N LYS A 102 28.98 -2.72 1.17
CA LYS A 102 29.09 -3.84 0.22
C LYS A 102 28.75 -3.38 -1.21
N ALA A 103 29.43 -2.35 -1.70
CA ALA A 103 29.08 -1.68 -2.97
C ALA A 103 29.33 -2.50 -4.26
N ASP A 104 30.00 -3.64 -4.16
CA ASP A 104 30.40 -4.52 -5.25
C ASP A 104 29.26 -5.42 -5.77
N GLN A 105 28.17 -5.56 -5.01
CA GLN A 105 27.02 -6.38 -5.37
C GLN A 105 25.85 -5.55 -5.92
N ASP A 106 25.08 -6.12 -6.86
CA ASP A 106 23.86 -5.48 -7.38
C ASP A 106 22.66 -5.70 -6.46
N TRP A 107 22.64 -4.96 -5.34
CA TRP A 107 21.54 -4.99 -4.37
C TRP A 107 20.20 -4.52 -4.93
N ARG A 108 20.16 -3.84 -6.09
CA ARG A 108 18.87 -3.39 -6.67
C ARG A 108 18.08 -4.56 -7.24
N SER A 109 18.78 -5.59 -7.73
CA SER A 109 18.20 -6.84 -8.24
C SER A 109 17.81 -7.83 -7.14
N ALA A 110 18.43 -7.71 -5.96
CA ALA A 110 18.16 -8.57 -4.81
C ALA A 110 16.74 -8.37 -4.26
N SER A 111 16.19 -9.45 -3.70
CA SER A 111 14.88 -9.38 -3.04
C SER A 111 14.92 -8.48 -1.79
N PHE A 112 13.77 -7.93 -1.39
CA PHE A 112 13.69 -7.10 -0.19
C PHE A 112 14.20 -7.83 1.06
N ASP A 113 13.76 -9.08 1.28
CA ASP A 113 14.14 -9.83 2.48
C ASP A 113 15.62 -10.22 2.48
N GLU A 114 16.21 -10.47 1.31
CA GLU A 114 17.65 -10.68 1.17
C GLU A 114 18.45 -9.44 1.57
N ARG A 115 18.04 -8.25 1.09
CA ARG A 115 18.68 -7.00 1.50
C ARG A 115 18.61 -6.77 3.01
N ILE A 116 17.43 -6.99 3.61
CA ILE A 116 17.26 -6.81 5.06
C ILE A 116 18.20 -7.75 5.83
N ARG A 117 18.25 -9.03 5.45
CA ARG A 117 19.10 -10.03 6.10
C ARG A 117 20.58 -9.70 5.98
N GLU A 118 21.03 -9.33 4.78
CA GLU A 118 22.44 -9.00 4.56
C GLU A 118 22.85 -7.69 5.23
N ALA A 119 21.93 -6.72 5.37
CA ALA A 119 22.16 -5.51 6.14
C ALA A 119 22.29 -5.82 7.64
N ALA A 120 21.42 -6.69 8.19
CA ALA A 120 21.49 -7.11 9.59
C ALA A 120 22.81 -7.82 9.89
N LYS A 121 23.25 -8.69 8.98
CA LYS A 121 24.55 -9.34 9.05
C LYS A 121 25.70 -8.34 8.97
N ALA A 122 25.64 -7.36 8.06
CA ALA A 122 26.69 -6.35 7.95
C ALA A 122 26.82 -5.48 9.22
N LEU A 123 25.70 -5.18 9.88
CA LEU A 123 25.72 -4.55 11.21
C LEU A 123 26.38 -5.47 12.25
N ASP A 124 25.97 -6.73 12.32
CA ASP A 124 26.50 -7.70 13.30
C ASP A 124 28.02 -7.93 13.12
N ASP A 125 28.46 -8.03 11.86
CA ASP A 125 29.87 -8.17 11.46
C ASP A 125 30.70 -6.89 11.69
N GLY A 126 30.08 -5.76 12.06
CA GLY A 126 30.75 -4.48 12.32
C GLY A 126 31.21 -3.71 11.09
N LEU A 127 30.70 -4.06 9.91
CA LEU A 127 31.06 -3.39 8.66
C LEU A 127 30.52 -1.95 8.57
N ALA A 128 29.60 -1.58 9.44
CA ALA A 128 28.93 -0.29 9.45
C ALA A 128 29.25 0.55 10.70
N ASP A 129 30.23 0.15 11.52
CA ASP A 129 30.56 0.87 12.75
C ASP A 129 30.96 2.32 12.47
N ASP A 130 31.85 2.53 11.48
CA ASP A 130 32.27 3.86 11.03
C ASP A 130 31.10 4.71 10.50
N LEU A 131 30.04 4.09 9.95
CA LEU A 131 28.88 4.82 9.41
C LEU A 131 27.98 5.39 10.51
N TYR A 132 28.01 4.78 11.70
CA TYR A 132 27.10 5.10 12.81
C TYR A 132 27.87 5.44 14.10
N GLU A 133 29.17 5.74 14.02
CA GLU A 133 30.01 6.16 15.16
C GLU A 133 29.40 7.37 15.90
N ASP A 134 28.90 8.35 15.13
CA ASP A 134 28.28 9.57 15.65
C ASP A 134 26.78 9.41 15.96
N LEU A 135 26.19 8.21 15.82
CA LEU A 135 24.76 8.01 16.04
C LEU A 135 24.43 8.21 17.53
N ARG A 136 23.55 9.18 17.83
CA ARG A 136 23.18 9.53 19.22
C ARG A 136 21.76 9.16 19.60
N HIS A 137 20.85 9.09 18.62
CA HIS A 137 19.47 8.71 18.89
C HIS A 137 18.80 7.96 17.73
N VAL A 138 18.05 6.91 18.05
CA VAL A 138 17.24 6.16 17.07
C VAL A 138 15.76 6.28 17.41
N VAL A 139 14.94 6.62 16.41
CA VAL A 139 13.49 6.57 16.52
C VAL A 139 12.96 5.42 15.67
N VAL A 140 12.12 4.57 16.24
CA VAL A 140 11.45 3.48 15.52
C VAL A 140 9.95 3.65 15.67
N ASP A 141 9.25 3.92 14.57
CA ASP A 141 7.80 4.07 14.50
C ASP A 141 7.13 2.80 13.97
N GLU A 142 5.87 2.57 14.40
CA GLU A 142 5.06 1.40 14.06
C GLU A 142 5.76 0.05 14.34
N VAL A 143 6.42 -0.08 15.49
CA VAL A 143 7.22 -1.27 15.83
C VAL A 143 6.42 -2.60 15.80
N GLN A 144 5.10 -2.53 16.00
CA GLN A 144 4.18 -3.66 15.85
C GLN A 144 4.14 -4.28 14.45
N ASP A 145 4.64 -3.57 13.44
CA ASP A 145 4.68 -4.04 12.04
C ASP A 145 6.05 -4.65 11.68
N LEU A 146 6.98 -4.71 12.63
CA LEU A 146 8.27 -5.40 12.44
C LEU A 146 8.11 -6.92 12.54
N MET A 147 8.25 -7.60 11.41
CA MET A 147 8.18 -9.06 11.31
C MET A 147 9.46 -9.63 10.69
N GLY A 148 9.77 -10.89 11.03
CA GLY A 148 10.89 -11.65 10.43
C GLY A 148 12.23 -10.92 10.45
N GLU A 149 12.89 -10.85 9.28
CA GLU A 149 14.23 -10.27 9.11
C GLU A 149 14.30 -8.78 9.50
N ARG A 150 13.23 -8.01 9.32
CA ARG A 150 13.21 -6.57 9.65
C ARG A 150 13.30 -6.34 11.15
N ARG A 151 12.66 -7.22 11.93
CA ARG A 151 12.78 -7.23 13.39
C ARG A 151 14.23 -7.47 13.82
N GLU A 152 14.89 -8.44 13.20
CA GLU A 152 16.29 -8.76 13.51
C GLU A 152 17.23 -7.61 13.15
N LEU A 153 17.02 -6.96 12.00
CA LEU A 153 17.79 -5.78 11.60
C LEU A 153 17.69 -4.65 12.65
N VAL A 154 16.48 -4.32 13.11
CA VAL A 154 16.27 -3.28 14.13
C VAL A 154 16.83 -3.70 15.48
N ARG A 155 16.68 -4.98 15.86
CA ARG A 155 17.30 -5.51 17.08
C ARG A 155 18.81 -5.32 17.06
N THR A 156 19.48 -5.76 15.99
CA THR A 156 20.94 -5.64 15.86
C THR A 156 21.38 -4.17 15.94
N LEU A 157 20.63 -3.23 15.36
CA LEU A 157 20.91 -1.80 15.50
C LEU A 157 20.87 -1.33 16.96
N LEU A 158 19.77 -1.61 17.67
CA LEU A 158 19.56 -1.11 19.03
C LEU A 158 20.49 -1.79 20.07
N GLU A 159 20.87 -3.06 19.84
CA GLU A 159 21.78 -3.79 20.74
C GLU A 159 23.27 -3.46 20.47
N ARG A 160 23.62 -3.04 19.25
CA ARG A 160 25.02 -2.80 18.86
C ARG A 160 25.54 -1.41 19.23
N PHE A 161 24.72 -0.37 19.04
CA PHE A 161 25.16 1.01 19.22
C PHE A 161 24.67 1.56 20.56
N ASP A 162 25.61 2.08 21.35
CA ASP A 162 25.35 2.74 22.63
C ASP A 162 24.77 4.15 22.40
N CYS A 163 23.48 4.19 22.05
CA CYS A 163 22.75 5.41 21.75
C CYS A 163 21.32 5.33 22.33
N GLY A 164 20.73 6.49 22.61
CA GLY A 164 19.35 6.52 23.09
C GLY A 164 18.38 6.06 22.01
N PHE A 165 17.19 5.58 22.40
CA PHE A 165 16.15 5.25 21.43
C PHE A 165 14.75 5.64 21.88
N THR A 166 13.89 5.88 20.91
CA THR A 166 12.45 6.02 21.10
C THR A 166 11.72 5.06 20.19
N VAL A 167 11.23 3.97 20.77
CA VAL A 167 10.43 2.96 20.06
C VAL A 167 8.96 3.24 20.33
N VAL A 168 8.15 3.37 19.29
CA VAL A 168 6.72 3.68 19.39
C VAL A 168 5.89 2.60 18.70
N GLY A 169 4.85 2.15 19.38
CA GLY A 169 3.91 1.21 18.79
C GLY A 169 2.70 0.86 19.62
N ASP A 170 1.91 -0.06 19.10
CA ASP A 170 0.70 -0.58 19.75
C ASP A 170 0.48 -2.05 19.39
N PRO A 171 0.71 -2.98 20.34
CA PRO A 171 0.43 -4.41 20.12
C PRO A 171 -1.01 -4.68 19.68
N ALA A 172 -1.99 -3.85 20.08
CA ALA A 172 -3.39 -4.01 19.65
C ALA A 172 -3.60 -3.76 18.15
N GLN A 173 -2.60 -3.21 17.44
CA GLN A 173 -2.65 -2.95 16.00
C GLN A 173 -1.73 -3.87 15.19
N ALA A 174 -1.12 -4.88 15.82
CA ALA A 174 -0.25 -5.83 15.14
C ALA A 174 -1.07 -6.84 14.30
N ILE A 175 -1.22 -6.57 13.00
CA ILE A 175 -2.13 -7.30 12.10
C ILE A 175 -1.46 -7.82 10.81
N TYR A 176 -0.13 -7.81 10.75
CA TYR A 176 0.62 -8.35 9.61
C TYR A 176 1.19 -9.75 9.87
N GLY A 177 0.71 -10.44 10.91
CA GLY A 177 1.12 -11.80 11.27
C GLY A 177 0.92 -12.80 10.13
N PHE A 178 -0.16 -12.64 9.38
CA PHE A 178 -0.47 -13.46 8.20
C PHE A 178 0.63 -13.52 7.13
N GLN A 179 1.58 -12.57 7.08
CA GLN A 179 2.65 -12.56 6.08
C GLN A 179 3.71 -13.65 6.32
N LEU A 180 3.79 -14.20 7.53
CA LEU A 180 4.70 -15.30 7.85
C LEU A 180 4.16 -16.59 7.26
N GLU A 181 4.97 -17.34 6.52
CA GLU A 181 4.56 -18.63 5.92
C GLU A 181 4.31 -19.72 6.97
N ASP A 182 4.96 -19.63 8.14
CA ASP A 182 4.88 -20.60 9.22
C ASP A 182 3.86 -20.17 10.29
N THR A 183 2.74 -20.89 10.35
CA THR A 183 1.64 -20.65 11.30
C THR A 183 2.08 -20.77 12.75
N ALA A 184 3.08 -21.61 13.07
CA ALA A 184 3.62 -21.74 14.42
C ALA A 184 4.49 -20.54 14.82
N ARG A 185 5.10 -19.84 13.85
CA ARG A 185 5.80 -18.57 14.08
C ARG A 185 4.82 -17.40 14.28
N ARG A 186 3.63 -17.42 13.66
CA ARG A 186 2.64 -16.31 13.75
C ARG A 186 2.21 -15.95 15.18
N ALA A 187 1.88 -16.96 16.00
CA ALA A 187 1.36 -16.74 17.35
C ALA A 187 2.43 -16.24 18.35
N GLY A 188 3.72 -16.51 18.10
CA GLY A 188 4.82 -16.14 18.99
C GLY A 188 5.64 -14.93 18.56
N GLU A 189 5.45 -14.41 17.34
CA GLU A 189 6.29 -13.31 16.82
C GLU A 189 5.77 -11.91 17.15
N THR A 190 4.46 -11.75 17.30
CA THR A 190 3.76 -10.45 17.40
C THR A 190 4.27 -9.57 18.55
N ASN A 191 4.62 -10.18 19.70
CA ASN A 191 5.10 -9.44 20.88
C ASN A 191 6.56 -9.71 21.25
N ARG A 192 7.24 -10.62 20.53
CA ARG A 192 8.62 -11.03 20.82
C ARG A 192 9.59 -9.86 20.84
N PHE A 193 9.35 -8.85 20.02
CA PHE A 193 10.19 -7.64 20.01
C PHE A 193 10.03 -6.82 21.30
N PHE A 194 8.79 -6.59 21.75
CA PHE A 194 8.52 -5.87 23.00
C PHE A 194 9.09 -6.60 24.21
N ASP A 195 8.86 -7.91 24.31
CA ASP A 195 9.38 -8.73 25.41
C ASP A 195 10.91 -8.76 25.40
N ARG A 196 11.52 -8.81 24.21
CA ARG A 196 12.97 -8.76 24.06
C ARG A 196 13.53 -7.41 24.52
N LEU A 197 12.95 -6.29 24.11
CA LEU A 197 13.37 -4.96 24.57
C LEU A 197 13.31 -4.85 26.10
N ARG A 198 12.18 -5.25 26.70
CA ARG A 198 12.00 -5.27 28.16
C ARG A 198 13.02 -6.16 28.86
N SER A 199 13.36 -7.31 28.28
CA SER A 199 14.35 -8.22 28.86
C SER A 199 15.79 -7.73 28.69
N THR A 200 16.11 -7.07 27.58
CA THR A 200 17.49 -6.67 27.22
C THR A 200 17.88 -5.38 27.91
N PHE A 201 16.94 -4.44 28.03
CA PHE A 201 17.17 -3.11 28.60
C PHE A 201 16.44 -2.91 29.94
N ALA A 202 16.17 -3.99 30.68
CA ALA A 202 15.27 -4.01 31.84
C ALA A 202 15.56 -2.93 32.90
N GLU A 203 16.83 -2.58 33.11
CA GLU A 203 17.25 -1.61 34.14
C GLU A 203 17.14 -0.15 33.70
N GLU A 204 17.14 0.10 32.38
CA GLU A 204 17.26 1.43 31.78
C GLU A 204 16.04 1.83 30.96
N LEU A 205 15.18 0.87 30.60
CA LEU A 205 14.02 1.07 29.73
C LEU A 205 12.93 1.87 30.45
N VAL A 206 12.59 3.02 29.89
CA VAL A 206 11.48 3.87 30.31
C VAL A 206 10.24 3.53 29.50
N GLU A 207 9.23 2.95 30.14
CA GLU A 207 7.93 2.64 29.50
C GLU A 207 6.91 3.76 29.73
N LEU A 208 6.42 4.35 28.63
CA LEU A 208 5.43 5.42 28.63
C LEU A 208 4.20 5.02 27.82
N HIS A 209 3.05 5.64 28.14
CA HIS A 209 1.77 5.31 27.52
C HIS A 209 1.05 6.56 27.01
N LEU A 210 0.52 6.50 25.79
CA LEU A 210 -0.38 7.52 25.24
C LEU A 210 -1.79 6.95 25.17
N THR A 211 -2.66 7.37 26.09
CA THR A 211 -4.00 6.78 26.29
C THR A 211 -5.12 7.63 25.72
N ARG A 212 -4.95 8.96 25.71
CA ARG A 212 -5.98 9.88 25.20
C ARG A 212 -6.13 9.78 23.68
N ASN A 213 -7.35 9.51 23.20
CA ASN A 213 -7.66 9.48 21.77
C ASN A 213 -8.12 10.86 21.29
N PHE A 214 -7.55 11.34 20.19
CA PHE A 214 -7.88 12.61 19.52
C PHE A 214 -8.55 12.42 18.15
N ARG A 215 -8.66 11.17 17.68
CA ARG A 215 -9.23 10.84 16.37
C ARG A 215 -10.75 10.70 16.44
N ALA A 216 -11.26 9.88 17.36
CA ALA A 216 -12.67 9.56 17.49
C ALA A 216 -13.43 10.71 18.19
N ALA A 217 -14.25 11.41 17.43
CA ALA A 217 -14.98 12.60 17.84
C ALA A 217 -16.32 12.25 18.54
N THR A 218 -16.93 11.12 18.21
CA THR A 218 -18.24 10.67 18.68
C THR A 218 -18.15 9.41 19.53
N ASP A 219 -19.22 9.04 20.22
CA ASP A 219 -19.23 7.82 21.03
C ASP A 219 -19.31 6.56 20.15
N GLU A 220 -19.99 6.66 19.01
CA GLU A 220 -20.06 5.61 17.98
C GLU A 220 -18.68 5.28 17.41
N ALA A 221 -17.84 6.29 17.14
CA ALA A 221 -16.46 6.08 16.69
C ALA A 221 -15.53 5.54 17.80
N ARG A 222 -15.95 5.62 19.07
CA ARG A 222 -15.18 5.14 20.23
C ARG A 222 -15.52 3.71 20.63
N LEU A 223 -16.54 3.07 20.06
CA LEU A 223 -17.04 1.74 20.48
C LEU A 223 -15.94 0.70 20.72
N ALA A 224 -14.96 0.59 19.83
CA ALA A 224 -13.88 -0.40 19.97
C ALA A 224 -12.77 0.01 20.95
N LEU A 225 -12.57 1.32 21.20
CA LEU A 225 -11.41 1.83 21.94
C LEU A 225 -11.23 1.27 23.36
N PRO A 226 -12.30 1.07 24.17
CA PRO A 226 -12.19 0.48 25.51
C PRO A 226 -11.57 -0.91 25.54
N HIS A 227 -11.59 -1.66 24.43
CA HIS A 227 -11.03 -3.01 24.34
C HIS A 227 -9.53 -3.04 23.99
N GLY A 228 -8.93 -1.90 23.68
CA GLY A 228 -7.49 -1.78 23.37
C GLY A 228 -6.56 -2.38 24.43
N PRO A 229 -6.74 -2.13 25.74
CA PRO A 229 -5.93 -2.75 26.79
C PRO A 229 -5.98 -4.28 26.78
N ALA A 230 -7.18 -4.86 26.64
CA ALA A 230 -7.34 -6.31 26.63
C ALA A 230 -6.71 -6.95 25.38
N LEU A 231 -6.78 -6.28 24.23
CA LEU A 231 -6.08 -6.71 23.02
C LEU A 231 -4.56 -6.67 23.17
N ARG A 232 -4.01 -5.67 23.87
CA ARG A 232 -2.59 -5.63 24.19
C ARG A 232 -2.23 -6.83 25.05
N THR A 233 -2.88 -7.02 26.19
CA THR A 233 -2.62 -8.16 27.10
C THR A 233 -2.76 -9.50 26.41
N GLY A 234 -3.81 -9.70 25.60
CA GLY A 234 -4.01 -10.93 24.82
C GLY A 234 -2.91 -11.15 23.77
N ALA A 235 -2.37 -10.08 23.19
CA ALA A 235 -1.20 -10.17 22.30
C ALA A 235 0.09 -10.55 23.05
N GLU A 236 0.26 -10.16 24.32
CA GLU A 236 1.46 -10.49 25.10
C GLU A 236 1.40 -11.89 25.72
N GLN A 237 0.24 -12.27 26.27
CA GLN A 237 0.12 -13.48 27.11
C GLN A 237 -0.40 -14.70 26.34
N GLY A 238 -0.98 -14.48 25.15
CA GLY A 238 -1.68 -15.49 24.38
C GLY A 238 -3.02 -15.90 25.03
N GLY A 239 -3.98 -16.31 24.19
CA GLY A 239 -5.31 -16.75 24.64
C GLY A 239 -6.34 -15.63 24.80
N GLY A 240 -7.61 -16.01 25.00
CA GLY A 240 -8.74 -15.08 25.11
C GLY A 240 -9.14 -14.38 23.80
N GLY A 241 -8.53 -14.77 22.67
CA GLY A 241 -8.80 -14.17 21.36
C GLY A 241 -10.24 -14.34 20.90
N ASP A 242 -10.83 -15.52 21.13
CA ASP A 242 -12.22 -15.82 20.74
C ASP A 242 -13.22 -14.93 21.50
N ASP A 243 -13.07 -14.81 22.82
CA ASP A 243 -13.92 -13.96 23.66
C ASP A 243 -13.78 -12.47 23.28
N LEU A 244 -12.55 -12.01 23.02
CA LEU A 244 -12.29 -10.63 22.60
C LEU A 244 -12.86 -10.34 21.21
N TYR A 245 -12.75 -11.28 20.27
CA TYR A 245 -13.34 -11.14 18.96
C TYR A 245 -14.86 -11.04 19.04
N GLU A 246 -15.52 -11.95 19.77
CA GLU A 246 -16.98 -11.92 19.88
C GLU A 246 -17.46 -10.67 20.63
N THR A 247 -16.70 -10.20 21.62
CA THR A 247 -16.94 -8.91 22.29
C THR A 247 -16.90 -7.75 21.29
N LEU A 248 -15.82 -7.62 20.51
CA LEU A 248 -15.70 -6.57 19.49
C LEU A 248 -16.77 -6.68 18.41
N ARG A 249 -17.13 -7.90 18.01
CA ARG A 249 -18.18 -8.14 17.04
C ARG A 249 -19.57 -7.78 17.60
N SER A 250 -19.80 -8.00 18.89
CA SER A 250 -21.01 -7.53 19.59
C SER A 250 -21.07 -6.00 19.60
N GLU A 251 -19.95 -5.31 19.85
CA GLU A 251 -19.87 -3.85 19.75
C GLU A 251 -20.13 -3.37 18.31
N LEU A 252 -19.57 -4.05 17.30
CA LEU A 252 -19.90 -3.72 15.90
C LEU A 252 -21.40 -3.92 15.62
N ARG A 253 -22.03 -4.94 16.20
CA ARG A 253 -23.47 -5.20 16.05
C ARG A 253 -24.37 -4.18 16.73
N SER A 254 -23.85 -3.44 17.71
CA SER A 254 -24.58 -2.33 18.35
C SER A 254 -24.55 -1.06 17.50
N ALA A 255 -23.58 -0.93 16.59
CA ALA A 255 -23.50 0.17 15.64
C ALA A 255 -24.69 0.19 14.66
N LEU A 256 -24.99 1.37 14.12
CA LEU A 256 -26.14 1.60 13.24
C LEU A 256 -26.09 0.65 12.01
N PRO A 257 -27.10 -0.21 11.81
CA PRO A 257 -27.14 -1.10 10.67
C PRO A 257 -27.58 -0.38 9.39
N VAL A 258 -26.83 -0.54 8.30
CA VAL A 258 -27.18 0.02 6.98
C VAL A 258 -27.88 -0.99 6.06
N GLY A 259 -27.82 -2.29 6.38
CA GLY A 259 -28.45 -3.37 5.60
C GLY A 259 -27.44 -4.24 4.85
N LYS A 260 -27.91 -4.93 3.80
CA LYS A 260 -27.10 -5.82 2.95
C LYS A 260 -26.53 -5.08 1.77
N LEU A 261 -25.43 -5.61 1.21
CA LEU A 261 -24.77 -5.04 0.03
C LEU A 261 -25.72 -4.86 -1.17
N GLU A 262 -26.72 -5.75 -1.30
CA GLU A 262 -27.71 -5.69 -2.36
C GLU A 262 -28.70 -4.52 -2.19
N ASP A 263 -28.92 -4.06 -0.96
CA ASP A 263 -29.91 -3.03 -0.65
C ASP A 263 -29.46 -1.65 -1.15
N ASP A 264 -30.32 -0.93 -1.86
CA ASP A 264 -29.99 0.39 -2.41
C ASP A 264 -29.66 1.41 -1.31
N HIS A 265 -30.23 1.26 -0.12
CA HIS A 265 -29.94 2.14 1.02
C HIS A 265 -28.47 2.10 1.47
N VAL A 266 -27.77 0.96 1.31
CA VAL A 266 -26.33 0.88 1.63
C VAL A 266 -25.52 1.74 0.68
N VAL A 267 -25.93 1.81 -0.59
CA VAL A 267 -25.32 2.67 -1.60
C VAL A 267 -25.50 4.14 -1.19
N ASP A 268 -26.69 4.54 -0.76
CA ASP A 268 -26.98 5.92 -0.35
C ASP A 268 -26.08 6.40 0.80
N HIS A 269 -25.81 5.56 1.80
CA HIS A 269 -24.92 5.89 2.93
C HIS A 269 -23.46 6.10 2.53
N VAL A 270 -23.05 5.55 1.40
CA VAL A 270 -21.67 5.56 0.91
C VAL A 270 -21.48 6.59 -0.21
N ALA A 271 -22.50 6.84 -1.03
CA ALA A 271 -22.40 7.60 -2.28
C ALA A 271 -22.08 9.09 -2.10
N ASP A 272 -22.54 9.71 -1.02
CA ASP A 272 -22.36 11.14 -0.76
C ASP A 272 -22.00 11.39 0.71
N PRO A 273 -20.73 11.17 1.09
CA PRO A 273 -20.29 11.41 2.46
C PRO A 273 -20.02 12.89 2.70
N ASP A 274 -20.44 13.41 3.86
CA ASP A 274 -19.94 14.68 4.38
C ASP A 274 -18.49 14.48 4.87
N GLY A 275 -17.54 14.63 3.95
CA GLY A 275 -16.12 14.38 4.16
C GLY A 275 -15.63 13.11 3.46
N THR A 276 -14.93 12.25 4.20
CA THR A 276 -14.34 11.00 3.68
C THR A 276 -15.07 9.77 4.21
N ALA A 277 -15.32 8.78 3.35
CA ALA A 277 -15.94 7.52 3.73
C ALA A 277 -15.12 6.30 3.30
N ALA A 278 -15.24 5.23 4.06
CA ALA A 278 -14.74 3.93 3.64
C ALA A 278 -15.72 2.79 3.87
N VAL A 279 -15.72 1.81 2.95
CA VAL A 279 -16.32 0.50 3.15
C VAL A 279 -15.20 -0.51 3.39
N LEU A 280 -15.18 -1.08 4.60
CA LEU A 280 -14.12 -1.97 5.05
C LEU A 280 -14.62 -3.41 5.09
N CYS A 281 -13.87 -4.32 4.47
CA CYS A 281 -14.20 -5.74 4.41
C CYS A 281 -13.12 -6.62 5.03
N ARG A 282 -13.48 -7.82 5.49
CA ARG A 282 -12.48 -8.75 6.05
C ARG A 282 -11.43 -9.16 5.02
N THR A 283 -11.85 -9.43 3.78
CA THR A 283 -10.96 -9.92 2.71
C THR A 283 -10.95 -9.00 1.49
N ASN A 284 -9.89 -9.05 0.69
CA ASN A 284 -9.83 -8.34 -0.59
C ASN A 284 -10.90 -8.86 -1.58
N GLY A 285 -11.25 -10.15 -1.52
CA GLY A 285 -12.33 -10.72 -2.34
C GLY A 285 -13.69 -10.07 -2.07
N GLN A 286 -14.00 -9.82 -0.79
CA GLN A 286 -15.19 -9.06 -0.42
C GLN A 286 -15.11 -7.60 -0.87
N ALA A 287 -13.95 -6.95 -0.72
CA ALA A 287 -13.75 -5.58 -1.20
C ALA A 287 -13.97 -5.47 -2.72
N LEU A 288 -13.54 -6.45 -3.51
CA LEU A 288 -13.81 -6.52 -4.96
C LEU A 288 -15.31 -6.68 -5.27
N LEU A 289 -16.05 -7.47 -4.48
CA LEU A 289 -17.50 -7.61 -4.62
C LEU A 289 -18.24 -6.31 -4.29
N VAL A 290 -17.85 -5.65 -3.19
CA VAL A 290 -18.39 -4.34 -2.79
C VAL A 290 -18.13 -3.30 -3.86
N SER A 291 -16.88 -3.21 -4.35
CA SER A 291 -16.49 -2.28 -5.41
C SER A 291 -17.29 -2.53 -6.70
N SER A 292 -17.47 -3.79 -7.09
CA SER A 292 -18.31 -4.17 -8.23
C SER A 292 -19.78 -3.72 -8.07
N ARG A 293 -20.36 -3.84 -6.87
CA ARG A 293 -21.73 -3.37 -6.59
C ARG A 293 -21.83 -1.84 -6.63
N LEU A 294 -20.88 -1.12 -6.02
CA LEU A 294 -20.87 0.34 -6.02
C LEU A 294 -20.73 0.90 -7.44
N HIS A 295 -19.87 0.30 -8.27
CA HIS A 295 -19.77 0.68 -9.69
C HIS A 295 -21.07 0.43 -10.46
N SER A 296 -21.75 -0.70 -10.24
CA SER A 296 -23.05 -0.98 -10.85
C SER A 296 -24.15 -0.01 -10.39
N ALA A 297 -23.97 0.63 -9.24
CA ALA A 297 -24.85 1.68 -8.73
C ALA A 297 -24.42 3.10 -9.15
N GLY A 298 -23.34 3.25 -9.91
CA GLY A 298 -22.82 4.55 -10.34
C GLY A 298 -22.07 5.33 -9.27
N VAL A 299 -21.66 4.70 -8.16
CA VAL A 299 -20.91 5.38 -7.10
C VAL A 299 -19.43 5.44 -7.43
N ALA A 300 -18.91 6.66 -7.58
CA ALA A 300 -17.48 6.91 -7.73
C ALA A 300 -16.76 6.57 -6.42
N HIS A 301 -15.78 5.66 -6.50
CA HIS A 301 -15.00 5.23 -5.36
C HIS A 301 -13.64 4.69 -5.81
N ARG A 302 -12.71 4.58 -4.87
CA ARG A 302 -11.39 3.98 -5.10
C ARG A 302 -11.27 2.66 -4.35
N LEU A 303 -10.89 1.60 -5.05
CA LEU A 303 -10.45 0.37 -4.41
C LEU A 303 -9.01 0.54 -3.90
N GLN A 304 -8.79 0.32 -2.60
CA GLN A 304 -7.48 0.53 -1.99
C GLN A 304 -6.46 -0.48 -2.51
N ARG A 305 -5.42 0.04 -3.16
CA ARG A 305 -4.26 -0.72 -3.66
C ARG A 305 -3.43 -1.31 -2.52
N GLY A 306 -2.64 -2.33 -2.84
CA GLY A 306 -1.59 -2.79 -1.92
C GLY A 306 -0.51 -1.70 -1.74
N ALA A 307 0.19 -1.69 -0.62
CA ALA A 307 1.22 -0.67 -0.35
C ALA A 307 2.40 -0.69 -1.37
N GLN A 308 2.64 -1.84 -2.00
CA GLN A 308 3.65 -2.01 -3.05
C GLN A 308 3.10 -1.70 -4.45
N ASP A 309 1.78 -1.60 -4.59
CA ASP A 309 1.09 -1.52 -5.86
C ASP A 309 0.90 -0.04 -6.27
N ARG A 310 1.93 0.51 -6.90
CA ARG A 310 2.07 1.93 -7.23
C ARG A 310 1.86 2.16 -8.71
N ALA A 311 1.26 3.29 -9.07
CA ALA A 311 1.12 3.69 -10.46
C ALA A 311 1.99 4.91 -10.74
N ALA A 312 2.79 4.87 -11.80
CA ALA A 312 3.51 6.05 -12.24
C ALA A 312 2.51 7.01 -12.91
N PRO A 313 2.44 8.30 -12.52
CA PRO A 313 1.44 9.20 -13.09
C PRO A 313 1.52 9.30 -14.61
N ALA A 314 0.37 9.33 -15.30
CA ALA A 314 0.31 9.41 -16.77
C ALA A 314 1.05 10.63 -17.34
N TRP A 315 1.08 11.76 -16.62
CA TRP A 315 1.76 12.97 -17.08
C TRP A 315 3.29 12.81 -17.18
N LEU A 316 3.91 11.83 -16.51
CA LEU A 316 5.35 11.57 -16.65
C LEU A 316 5.73 11.15 -18.07
N ALA A 317 4.88 10.37 -18.75
CA ALA A 317 5.11 9.95 -20.13
C ALA A 317 5.28 11.13 -21.10
N ARG A 318 4.68 12.29 -20.79
CA ARG A 318 4.76 13.50 -21.62
C ARG A 318 6.17 14.07 -21.73
N PHE A 319 7.03 13.83 -20.73
CA PHE A 319 8.43 14.27 -20.81
C PHE A 319 9.27 13.44 -21.78
N PHE A 320 8.76 12.32 -22.26
CA PHE A 320 9.47 11.39 -23.14
C PHE A 320 9.02 11.51 -24.61
N ALA A 321 8.37 12.61 -24.97
CA ALA A 321 7.95 12.89 -26.34
C ALA A 321 9.14 12.85 -27.33
N PRO A 322 8.91 12.60 -28.63
CA PRO A 322 9.98 12.49 -29.63
C PRO A 322 10.93 13.69 -29.71
N GLU A 323 10.43 14.87 -29.42
CA GLU A 323 11.18 16.13 -29.38
C GLU A 323 11.99 16.35 -28.08
N SER A 324 11.80 15.49 -27.07
CA SER A 324 12.49 15.60 -25.79
C SER A 324 13.98 15.31 -25.94
N GLY A 325 14.80 16.18 -25.35
CA GLY A 325 16.22 15.91 -25.16
C GLY A 325 16.48 14.91 -24.02
N PRO A 326 17.74 14.52 -23.77
CA PRO A 326 18.08 13.56 -22.72
C PRO A 326 17.86 14.07 -21.28
N THR A 327 17.59 15.37 -21.12
CA THR A 327 17.45 16.03 -19.83
C THR A 327 16.23 16.95 -19.81
N LEU A 328 15.50 16.92 -18.70
CA LEU A 328 14.37 17.81 -18.42
C LEU A 328 14.83 19.01 -17.58
N THR A 329 14.46 20.21 -18.03
CA THR A 329 14.69 21.48 -17.30
C THR A 329 13.46 21.85 -16.48
N ARG A 330 13.62 22.76 -15.51
CA ARG A 330 12.48 23.25 -14.71
C ARG A 330 11.44 23.97 -15.56
N GLU A 331 11.89 24.78 -16.52
CA GLU A 331 11.00 25.52 -17.44
C GLU A 331 10.16 24.57 -18.30
N SER A 332 10.80 23.56 -18.90
CA SER A 332 10.09 22.53 -19.69
C SER A 332 9.15 21.69 -18.82
N PHE A 333 9.52 21.42 -17.56
CA PHE A 333 8.67 20.75 -16.60
C PHE A 333 7.41 21.55 -16.30
N ASP A 334 7.56 22.84 -15.96
CA ASP A 334 6.42 23.71 -15.61
C ASP A 334 5.46 23.86 -16.80
N ALA A 335 5.99 23.96 -18.02
CA ALA A 335 5.18 24.05 -19.24
C ALA A 335 4.30 22.80 -19.45
N VAL A 336 4.86 21.60 -19.33
CA VAL A 336 4.11 20.34 -19.51
C VAL A 336 3.11 20.13 -18.38
N LEU A 337 3.51 20.41 -17.13
CA LEU A 337 2.66 20.20 -15.96
C LEU A 337 1.43 21.11 -15.99
N ALA A 338 1.59 22.38 -16.40
CA ALA A 338 0.49 23.33 -16.51
C ALA A 338 -0.60 22.91 -17.51
N GLU A 339 -0.25 22.12 -18.52
CA GLU A 339 -1.18 21.68 -19.57
C GLU A 339 -1.80 20.30 -19.29
N HIS A 340 -1.13 19.44 -18.51
CA HIS A 340 -1.44 18.00 -18.48
C HIS A 340 -1.57 17.36 -17.09
N ALA A 341 -1.21 18.05 -16.01
CA ALA A 341 -1.33 17.48 -14.67
C ALA A 341 -2.69 17.79 -14.05
N ASP A 342 -3.17 16.87 -13.21
CA ASP A 342 -4.28 17.16 -12.33
C ASP A 342 -3.96 18.39 -11.47
N ALA A 343 -4.98 19.23 -11.23
CA ALA A 343 -4.86 20.43 -10.40
C ALA A 343 -4.37 20.16 -8.96
N ALA A 344 -4.31 18.88 -8.55
CA ALA A 344 -3.83 18.43 -7.26
C ALA A 344 -2.30 18.30 -7.15
N VAL A 345 -1.54 18.36 -8.26
CA VAL A 345 -0.07 18.21 -8.23
C VAL A 345 0.60 19.54 -7.91
N ASP A 346 1.33 19.61 -6.79
CA ASP A 346 2.17 20.76 -6.46
C ASP A 346 3.47 20.75 -7.31
N PRO A 347 3.71 21.74 -8.19
CA PRO A 347 4.85 21.75 -9.10
C PRO A 347 6.20 21.70 -8.39
N ASP A 348 6.32 22.39 -7.26
CA ASP A 348 7.58 22.45 -6.50
C ASP A 348 7.90 21.15 -5.77
N THR A 349 6.90 20.49 -5.21
CA THR A 349 7.05 19.16 -4.63
C THR A 349 7.37 18.12 -5.71
N ALA A 350 6.64 18.13 -6.82
CA ALA A 350 6.86 17.19 -7.93
C ALA A 350 8.26 17.35 -8.56
N TRP A 351 8.71 18.58 -8.80
CA TRP A 351 10.07 18.83 -9.31
C TRP A 351 11.15 18.36 -8.34
N ARG A 352 11.03 18.67 -7.05
CA ARG A 352 12.00 18.21 -6.04
C ARG A 352 12.04 16.68 -5.98
N ALA A 353 10.89 16.03 -6.07
CA ALA A 353 10.80 14.57 -6.11
C ALA A 353 11.51 13.99 -7.35
N LEU A 354 11.25 14.55 -8.54
CA LEU A 354 11.94 14.15 -9.78
C LEU A 354 13.46 14.38 -9.71
N ALA A 355 13.88 15.56 -9.24
CA ALA A 355 15.30 15.90 -9.08
C ALA A 355 16.00 14.97 -8.09
N SER A 356 15.35 14.62 -6.97
CA SER A 356 15.93 13.68 -6.01
C SER A 356 16.05 12.25 -6.56
N THR A 357 15.16 11.87 -7.48
CA THR A 357 15.11 10.51 -8.03
C THR A 357 16.10 10.34 -9.20
N ALA A 358 16.21 11.36 -10.04
CA ALA A 358 16.89 11.28 -11.32
C ALA A 358 17.71 12.55 -11.61
N ALA A 359 18.43 13.08 -10.63
CA ALA A 359 19.29 14.25 -10.82
C ALA A 359 20.28 14.05 -11.98
N GLY A 360 20.37 15.06 -12.85
CA GLY A 360 21.45 15.21 -13.81
C GLY A 360 22.78 15.55 -13.13
N ARG A 361 23.87 15.56 -13.90
CA ARG A 361 25.25 15.73 -13.37
C ARG A 361 25.46 17.01 -12.54
N THR A 362 24.78 18.09 -12.90
CA THR A 362 24.88 19.40 -12.22
C THR A 362 23.83 19.60 -11.13
N GLY A 363 22.89 18.66 -10.96
CA GLY A 363 21.77 18.75 -10.02
C GLY A 363 20.67 19.76 -10.41
N ARG A 364 20.83 20.49 -11.53
CA ARG A 364 19.87 21.52 -11.99
C ARG A 364 18.83 21.01 -13.00
N THR A 365 19.03 19.79 -13.49
CA THR A 365 18.17 19.12 -14.48
C THR A 365 17.85 17.71 -14.02
N VAL A 366 16.83 17.10 -14.62
CA VAL A 366 16.49 15.68 -14.42
C VAL A 366 16.97 14.89 -15.64
N ASP A 367 17.66 13.77 -15.43
CA ASP A 367 18.10 12.85 -16.48
C ASP A 367 16.96 11.89 -16.81
N LEU A 368 16.48 11.91 -18.06
CA LEU A 368 15.32 11.11 -18.47
C LEU A 368 15.61 9.61 -18.49
N ARG A 369 16.85 9.18 -18.72
CA ARG A 369 17.19 7.74 -18.66
C ARG A 369 17.09 7.24 -17.22
N ARG A 370 17.63 7.99 -16.27
CA ARG A 370 17.50 7.66 -14.84
C ARG A 370 16.04 7.70 -14.38
N LEU A 371 15.26 8.65 -14.88
CA LEU A 371 13.82 8.72 -14.57
C LEU A 371 13.07 7.51 -15.13
N ARG A 372 13.35 7.11 -16.39
CA ARG A 372 12.81 5.88 -16.98
C ARG A 372 13.16 4.65 -16.13
N ASP A 373 14.42 4.52 -15.72
CA ASP A 373 14.86 3.40 -14.88
C ASP A 373 14.14 3.41 -13.52
N ALA A 374 13.88 4.59 -12.95
CA ALA A 374 13.11 4.71 -11.71
C ALA A 374 11.65 4.30 -11.88
N VAL A 375 11.01 4.62 -13.02
CA VAL A 375 9.65 4.15 -13.35
C VAL A 375 9.65 2.63 -13.50
N SER A 376 10.55 2.09 -14.32
CA SER A 376 10.65 0.65 -14.62
C SER A 376 10.87 -0.20 -13.36
N ASN A 377 11.65 0.30 -12.40
CA ASN A 377 11.94 -0.39 -11.15
C ASN A 377 10.95 -0.06 -10.01
N GLY A 378 9.90 0.72 -10.25
CA GLY A 378 8.93 1.12 -9.22
C GLY A 378 9.53 1.97 -8.09
N LEU A 379 10.62 2.70 -8.39
CA LEU A 379 11.39 3.49 -7.43
C LEU A 379 10.89 4.93 -7.29
N LEU A 380 9.77 5.27 -7.92
CA LEU A 380 9.19 6.60 -7.79
C LEU A 380 8.81 6.89 -6.32
N PRO A 381 9.13 8.10 -5.84
CA PRO A 381 8.74 8.56 -4.51
C PRO A 381 7.20 8.73 -4.41
N ASP A 382 6.66 8.65 -3.20
CA ASP A 382 5.22 8.72 -2.96
C ASP A 382 4.63 10.09 -3.34
N GLU A 383 5.44 11.15 -3.32
CA GLU A 383 5.09 12.49 -3.82
C GLU A 383 4.66 12.48 -5.28
N LEU A 384 5.14 11.50 -6.06
CA LEU A 384 4.75 11.31 -7.46
C LEU A 384 3.72 10.19 -7.59
N ALA A 385 3.94 9.04 -6.96
CA ALA A 385 3.17 7.82 -7.24
C ALA A 385 1.97 7.58 -6.31
N ALA A 386 1.71 8.44 -5.32
CA ALA A 386 0.56 8.25 -4.43
C ALA A 386 -0.76 8.46 -5.19
N ALA A 387 -1.71 7.55 -4.95
CA ALA A 387 -3.04 7.67 -5.53
C ALA A 387 -3.75 8.93 -4.99
N PRO A 388 -4.46 9.68 -5.86
CA PRO A 388 -5.16 10.91 -5.47
C PRO A 388 -6.23 10.63 -4.41
N PRO A 389 -6.55 11.60 -3.54
CA PRO A 389 -7.58 11.42 -2.53
C PRO A 389 -8.92 11.09 -3.18
N ALA A 390 -9.68 10.21 -2.54
CA ALA A 390 -11.02 9.83 -2.98
C ALA A 390 -12.00 10.06 -1.83
N ALA A 391 -13.19 10.58 -2.13
CA ALA A 391 -14.25 10.76 -1.14
C ALA A 391 -14.70 9.42 -0.56
N VAL A 392 -14.72 8.36 -1.39
CA VAL A 392 -15.10 7.01 -1.00
C VAL A 392 -13.97 6.02 -1.30
N VAL A 393 -13.61 5.22 -0.29
CA VAL A 393 -12.61 4.16 -0.42
C VAL A 393 -13.19 2.80 -0.05
N VAL A 394 -12.99 1.79 -0.90
CA VAL A 394 -13.29 0.39 -0.55
C VAL A 394 -11.97 -0.31 -0.24
N SER A 395 -11.89 -0.99 0.90
CA SER A 395 -10.64 -1.62 1.33
C SER A 395 -10.89 -2.88 2.14
N SER A 396 -9.88 -3.75 2.23
CA SER A 396 -9.84 -4.73 3.32
C SER A 396 -9.41 -4.08 4.64
N PHE A 397 -9.72 -4.74 5.76
CA PHE A 397 -9.29 -4.32 7.10
C PHE A 397 -7.77 -4.10 7.17
N HIS A 398 -6.99 -4.99 6.55
CA HIS A 398 -5.53 -4.94 6.51
C HIS A 398 -4.99 -3.74 5.72
N ARG A 399 -5.56 -3.48 4.54
CA ARG A 399 -5.12 -2.37 3.67
C ARG A 399 -5.61 -1.00 4.18
N ALA A 400 -6.57 -0.98 5.09
CA ALA A 400 -7.07 0.24 5.71
C ALA A 400 -6.23 0.70 6.91
N LYS A 401 -5.28 -0.13 7.39
CA LYS A 401 -4.36 0.29 8.44
C LYS A 401 -3.56 1.53 8.00
N GLY A 402 -3.43 2.49 8.90
CA GLY A 402 -2.81 3.80 8.64
C GLY A 402 -3.70 4.81 7.90
N LEU A 403 -4.87 4.39 7.38
CA LEU A 403 -5.85 5.32 6.81
C LEU A 403 -6.83 5.82 7.88
N GLU A 404 -7.50 6.93 7.60
CA GLU A 404 -8.49 7.55 8.47
C GLU A 404 -9.64 8.07 7.60
N PHE A 405 -10.87 7.93 8.11
CA PHE A 405 -12.08 8.37 7.40
C PHE A 405 -13.06 9.00 8.39
N ASP A 406 -13.85 9.95 7.93
CA ASP A 406 -14.92 10.54 8.74
C ASP A 406 -15.97 9.48 9.04
N ARG A 407 -16.46 8.80 7.99
CA ARG A 407 -17.41 7.69 8.06
C ARG A 407 -16.77 6.35 7.70
N VAL A 408 -17.05 5.29 8.45
CA VAL A 408 -16.64 3.93 8.11
C VAL A 408 -17.83 2.97 8.19
N VAL A 409 -18.11 2.30 7.08
CA VAL A 409 -19.03 1.15 7.01
C VAL A 409 -18.19 -0.12 7.11
N VAL A 410 -18.33 -0.87 8.21
CA VAL A 410 -17.66 -2.16 8.39
C VAL A 410 -18.61 -3.27 7.97
N ALA A 411 -18.16 -4.13 7.05
CA ALA A 411 -18.83 -5.39 6.75
C ALA A 411 -18.62 -6.37 7.90
N ASP A 412 -19.73 -6.81 8.53
CA ASP A 412 -19.67 -7.79 9.60
C ASP A 412 -18.89 -9.04 9.10
N PRO A 413 -17.74 -9.36 9.71
CA PRO A 413 -16.91 -10.47 9.29
C PRO A 413 -17.57 -11.85 9.51
N GLY A 414 -18.67 -11.90 10.27
CA GLY A 414 -19.30 -13.13 10.70
C GLY A 414 -18.63 -13.73 11.94
N PRO A 415 -19.12 -14.88 12.43
CA PRO A 415 -18.46 -15.60 13.51
C PRO A 415 -17.07 -16.09 13.08
N LEU A 416 -16.16 -16.28 14.04
CA LEU A 416 -14.88 -16.93 13.77
C LEU A 416 -15.12 -18.29 13.15
N ARG A 417 -14.31 -18.61 12.13
CA ARG A 417 -14.29 -19.95 11.54
C ARG A 417 -13.36 -20.80 12.37
N GLU A 418 -13.78 -22.00 12.74
CA GLU A 418 -12.90 -22.99 13.36
C GLU A 418 -11.94 -23.54 12.30
N ALA A 419 -10.71 -23.02 12.26
CA ALA A 419 -9.64 -23.54 11.43
C ALA A 419 -8.27 -23.38 12.12
N PRO A 420 -7.34 -24.36 12.01
CA PRO A 420 -6.04 -24.30 12.69
C PRO A 420 -5.16 -23.12 12.28
N GLU A 421 -5.44 -22.52 11.13
CA GLU A 421 -4.67 -21.41 10.57
C GLU A 421 -5.14 -20.03 11.05
N ILE A 422 -6.30 -19.97 11.73
CA ILE A 422 -6.90 -18.71 12.18
C ILE A 422 -6.44 -18.43 13.61
N ASP A 423 -5.70 -17.34 13.77
CA ASP A 423 -5.38 -16.77 15.07
C ASP A 423 -6.53 -15.84 15.50
N ALA A 424 -7.36 -16.30 16.43
CA ALA A 424 -8.48 -15.53 16.95
C ALA A 424 -8.05 -14.18 17.57
N ALA A 425 -6.86 -14.12 18.18
CA ALA A 425 -6.33 -12.87 18.73
C ALA A 425 -5.93 -11.90 17.61
N GLU A 426 -5.37 -12.39 16.51
CA GLU A 426 -5.12 -11.58 15.31
C GLU A 426 -6.44 -11.10 14.69
N GLU A 427 -7.45 -11.96 14.56
CA GLU A 427 -8.78 -11.57 14.07
C GLU A 427 -9.42 -10.47 14.91
N ALA A 428 -9.31 -10.55 16.24
CA ALA A 428 -9.78 -9.50 17.14
C ALA A 428 -9.05 -8.17 16.91
N ARG A 429 -7.71 -8.19 16.76
CA ARG A 429 -6.92 -6.99 16.42
C ARG A 429 -7.29 -6.42 15.05
N VAL A 430 -7.50 -7.28 14.07
CA VAL A 430 -7.91 -6.90 12.70
C VAL A 430 -9.27 -6.18 12.73
N LEU A 431 -10.25 -6.70 13.46
CA LEU A 431 -11.57 -6.06 13.62
C LEU A 431 -11.46 -4.74 14.39
N TYR A 432 -10.69 -4.71 15.48
CA TYR A 432 -10.39 -3.48 16.22
C TYR A 432 -9.77 -2.40 15.35
N VAL A 433 -8.80 -2.74 14.50
CA VAL A 433 -8.20 -1.80 13.55
C VAL A 433 -9.25 -1.23 12.61
N ALA A 434 -10.13 -2.07 12.04
CA ALA A 434 -11.19 -1.61 11.15
C ALA A 434 -12.17 -0.63 11.82
N MET A 435 -12.65 -0.95 13.02
CA MET A 435 -13.60 -0.10 13.76
C MET A 435 -12.97 1.26 14.15
N THR A 436 -11.69 1.25 14.51
CA THR A 436 -10.94 2.47 14.93
C THR A 436 -10.43 3.34 13.77
N ARG A 437 -10.85 3.06 12.52
CA ARG A 437 -10.58 3.92 11.36
C ARG A 437 -11.54 5.10 11.26
N SER A 438 -12.70 5.02 11.91
CA SER A 438 -13.72 6.08 11.92
C SER A 438 -13.33 7.26 12.80
N ARG A 439 -13.67 8.47 12.34
CA ARG A 439 -13.53 9.71 13.10
C ARG A 439 -14.87 10.12 13.72
N THR A 440 -15.96 10.09 12.95
CA THR A 440 -17.28 10.58 13.36
C THR A 440 -18.36 9.51 13.31
N GLU A 441 -18.36 8.63 12.32
CA GLU A 441 -19.44 7.64 12.16
C GLU A 441 -18.88 6.23 11.93
N LEU A 442 -19.30 5.30 12.78
CA LEU A 442 -19.10 3.87 12.59
C LEU A 442 -20.44 3.21 12.30
N LEU A 443 -20.55 2.63 11.11
CA LEU A 443 -21.74 1.97 10.60
C LEU A 443 -21.45 0.49 10.35
N ARG A 444 -22.48 -0.35 10.42
CA ARG A 444 -22.39 -1.79 10.16
C ARG A 444 -23.21 -2.17 8.94
N MET A 445 -22.60 -2.87 7.98
CA MET A 445 -23.33 -3.62 6.97
C MET A 445 -23.34 -5.11 7.31
N ASP A 446 -24.35 -5.82 6.81
CA ASP A 446 -24.44 -7.27 6.97
C ASP A 446 -23.27 -7.99 6.27
N PRO A 447 -22.98 -9.25 6.65
CA PRO A 447 -21.88 -10.01 6.05
C PRO A 447 -22.00 -10.11 4.52
N VAL A 448 -20.91 -9.80 3.81
CA VAL A 448 -20.83 -9.91 2.35
C VAL A 448 -20.76 -11.38 1.95
N ASP A 449 -21.69 -11.86 1.12
CA ASP A 449 -21.70 -13.24 0.63
C ASP A 449 -20.53 -13.51 -0.35
N SER A 450 -19.42 -13.98 0.19
CA SER A 450 -18.23 -14.35 -0.57
C SER A 450 -18.04 -15.87 -0.67
N ARG A 451 -19.08 -16.70 -0.46
CA ARG A 451 -18.95 -18.18 -0.49
C ARG A 451 -18.43 -18.72 -1.82
N ARG A 452 -18.67 -17.99 -2.91
CA ARG A 452 -18.22 -18.31 -4.28
C ARG A 452 -17.04 -17.45 -4.73
N VAL A 453 -16.38 -16.78 -3.80
CA VAL A 453 -15.19 -15.98 -4.08
C VAL A 453 -14.04 -16.48 -3.21
N GLY A 454 -12.93 -16.84 -3.84
CA GLY A 454 -11.80 -17.45 -3.15
C GLY A 454 -10.48 -17.11 -3.80
N LEU A 455 -9.41 -17.15 -3.01
CA LEU A 455 -8.05 -16.92 -3.48
C LEU A 455 -7.50 -18.19 -4.13
N HIS A 456 -7.00 -18.07 -5.34
CA HIS A 456 -6.32 -19.17 -6.01
C HIS A 456 -4.86 -19.25 -5.59
N GLN A 457 -4.45 -20.40 -5.05
CA GLN A 457 -3.12 -20.56 -4.46
C GLN A 457 -1.99 -20.37 -5.49
N GLY A 458 -2.15 -20.87 -6.72
CA GLY A 458 -1.09 -20.83 -7.73
C GLY A 458 -0.87 -19.47 -8.39
N THR A 459 -1.91 -18.65 -8.52
CA THR A 459 -1.82 -17.31 -9.15
C THR A 459 -1.92 -16.18 -8.14
N ARG A 460 -2.31 -16.48 -6.89
CA ARG A 460 -2.55 -15.51 -5.81
C ARG A 460 -3.62 -14.47 -6.17
N ARG A 461 -4.52 -14.79 -7.10
CA ARG A 461 -5.64 -13.94 -7.54
C ARG A 461 -6.97 -14.41 -6.96
N TRP A 462 -7.86 -13.47 -6.67
CA TRP A 462 -9.24 -13.80 -6.34
C TRP A 462 -10.00 -14.31 -7.56
N GLN A 463 -10.90 -15.26 -7.36
CA GLN A 463 -11.68 -15.88 -8.43
C GLN A 463 -13.16 -16.00 -8.06
N ARG A 464 -14.01 -16.08 -9.07
CA ARG A 464 -15.42 -16.47 -8.93
C ARG A 464 -15.56 -17.96 -9.23
N TYR A 465 -16.11 -18.71 -8.29
CA TYR A 465 -16.34 -20.16 -8.39
C TYR A 465 -17.81 -20.47 -8.63
N GLY A 466 -18.08 -21.59 -9.28
CA GLY A 466 -19.43 -22.14 -9.40
C GLY A 466 -19.82 -23.01 -8.21
N PHE A 467 -20.93 -23.72 -8.36
CA PHE A 467 -21.36 -24.72 -7.38
C PHE A 467 -20.55 -26.01 -7.50
N LYS A 468 -20.05 -26.32 -8.70
CA LYS A 468 -19.14 -27.44 -8.93
C LYS A 468 -17.69 -26.97 -8.75
N ASN A 469 -16.85 -27.82 -8.16
CA ASN A 469 -15.45 -27.51 -7.82
C ASN A 469 -14.55 -27.14 -9.03
N TRP A 470 -14.96 -27.51 -10.24
CA TRP A 470 -14.25 -27.21 -11.50
C TRP A 470 -14.74 -25.92 -12.17
N GLN A 471 -15.91 -25.40 -11.80
CA GLN A 471 -16.48 -24.21 -12.44
C GLN A 471 -15.71 -22.96 -12.03
N ARG A 472 -15.33 -22.16 -13.03
CA ARG A 472 -14.63 -20.87 -12.89
C ARG A 472 -15.39 -19.83 -13.70
N PHE A 473 -15.77 -18.73 -13.06
CA PHE A 473 -16.59 -17.68 -13.65
C PHE A 473 -15.96 -16.30 -13.58
N GLY A 474 -14.70 -16.20 -13.16
CA GLY A 474 -14.06 -14.92 -13.00
C GLY A 474 -12.69 -14.98 -12.33
N MET A 475 -11.91 -13.93 -12.56
CA MET A 475 -10.58 -13.73 -12.04
C MET A 475 -10.33 -12.24 -11.78
N GLU A 476 -9.61 -11.93 -10.71
CA GLU A 476 -9.16 -10.58 -10.38
C GLU A 476 -8.21 -10.04 -11.46
N SER A 477 -8.46 -8.79 -11.87
CA SER A 477 -7.55 -7.98 -12.67
C SER A 477 -6.60 -7.18 -11.77
N THR A 478 -5.34 -7.12 -12.17
CA THR A 478 -4.24 -6.50 -11.42
C THR A 478 -3.43 -5.54 -12.29
N ALA A 479 -2.51 -4.79 -11.68
CA ALA A 479 -1.73 -3.74 -12.36
C ALA A 479 -0.98 -4.24 -13.61
N ASP A 480 -0.38 -5.43 -13.52
CA ASP A 480 0.51 -5.96 -14.56
C ASP A 480 -0.25 -6.73 -15.67
N ASP A 481 -1.57 -6.55 -15.77
CA ASP A 481 -2.40 -7.31 -16.71
C ASP A 481 -2.45 -6.74 -18.11
N VAL A 482 -1.95 -5.52 -18.31
CA VAL A 482 -1.86 -4.90 -19.63
C VAL A 482 -0.42 -4.98 -20.12
N HIS A 483 -0.27 -5.35 -21.39
CA HIS A 483 1.03 -5.46 -22.03
C HIS A 483 1.72 -4.09 -22.11
N ALA A 484 2.94 -4.02 -21.59
CA ALA A 484 3.70 -2.78 -21.47
C ALA A 484 4.92 -2.71 -22.39
N ASP A 485 5.34 -3.82 -23.02
CA ASP A 485 6.56 -3.85 -23.83
C ASP A 485 6.40 -3.17 -25.19
N ASP A 486 5.17 -3.19 -25.73
CA ASP A 486 4.77 -2.56 -26.98
C ASP A 486 3.64 -1.55 -26.76
N PRO A 487 3.65 -0.40 -27.44
CA PRO A 487 2.56 0.56 -27.37
C PRO A 487 1.23 -0.01 -27.87
N ALA A 488 0.12 0.48 -27.33
CA ALA A 488 -1.20 0.14 -27.84
C ALA A 488 -1.30 0.48 -29.35
N GLY A 489 -1.87 -0.44 -30.14
CA GLY A 489 -2.01 -0.29 -31.59
C GLY A 489 -0.84 -0.83 -32.42
N THR A 490 0.19 -1.44 -31.80
CA THR A 490 1.32 -2.03 -32.52
C THR A 490 1.43 -3.55 -32.44
N ALA A 491 0.67 -4.20 -31.55
CA ALA A 491 0.66 -5.65 -31.34
C ALA A 491 -0.77 -6.18 -31.26
N GLU A 492 -1.06 -7.31 -31.93
CA GLU A 492 -2.37 -7.98 -32.10
C GLU A 492 -3.48 -7.16 -32.78
N PHE A 493 -3.40 -5.84 -32.75
CA PHE A 493 -4.27 -4.93 -33.48
C PHE A 493 -3.48 -3.71 -33.97
N THR A 494 -3.97 -3.08 -35.03
CA THR A 494 -3.35 -1.90 -35.66
C THR A 494 -4.25 -0.68 -35.50
N ASP A 495 -3.72 0.38 -34.88
CA ASP A 495 -4.33 1.71 -34.76
C ASP A 495 -3.19 2.76 -34.69
N ASP A 496 -3.52 4.06 -34.73
CA ASP A 496 -2.54 5.14 -34.57
C ASP A 496 -2.09 5.27 -33.10
N PRO A 497 -0.80 4.98 -32.77
CA PRO A 497 -0.31 5.07 -31.40
C PRO A 497 -0.44 6.47 -30.81
N HIS A 498 -0.21 7.54 -31.58
CA HIS A 498 -0.36 8.91 -31.08
C HIS A 498 -1.81 9.24 -30.74
N GLY A 499 -2.74 8.84 -31.61
CA GLY A 499 -4.18 8.95 -31.39
C GLY A 499 -4.64 8.18 -30.15
N LEU A 500 -4.09 6.99 -29.91
CA LEU A 500 -4.39 6.19 -28.70
C LEU A 500 -3.82 6.82 -27.43
N GLN A 501 -2.58 7.33 -27.46
CA GLN A 501 -2.00 8.06 -26.32
C GLN A 501 -2.80 9.32 -25.98
N ARG A 502 -3.38 10.00 -26.98
CA ARG A 502 -4.32 11.11 -26.76
C ARG A 502 -5.62 10.61 -26.14
N TYR A 503 -6.22 9.55 -26.70
CA TYR A 503 -7.47 8.96 -26.20
C TYR A 503 -7.35 8.50 -24.75
N LEU A 504 -6.27 7.79 -24.40
CA LEU A 504 -6.00 7.36 -23.02
C LEU A 504 -5.92 8.55 -22.05
N SER A 505 -5.43 9.70 -22.49
CA SER A 505 -5.29 10.87 -21.63
C SER A 505 -6.53 11.76 -21.51
N THR A 506 -7.48 11.69 -22.46
CA THR A 506 -8.64 12.60 -22.49
C THR A 506 -9.97 11.90 -22.29
N GLU A 507 -10.09 10.64 -22.73
CA GLU A 507 -11.36 9.91 -22.75
C GLU A 507 -11.40 8.76 -21.75
N VAL A 508 -10.28 8.40 -21.11
CA VAL A 508 -10.19 7.26 -20.19
C VAL A 508 -9.95 7.75 -18.77
N SER A 509 -10.89 7.43 -17.88
CA SER A 509 -10.92 7.85 -16.49
C SER A 509 -10.95 6.66 -15.54
N ALA A 510 -10.52 6.88 -14.30
CA ALA A 510 -10.64 5.88 -13.25
C ALA A 510 -12.11 5.50 -13.00
N GLY A 511 -12.40 4.20 -12.91
CA GLY A 511 -13.74 3.65 -12.76
C GLY A 511 -14.46 3.34 -14.08
N ASP A 512 -13.88 3.68 -15.22
CA ASP A 512 -14.48 3.38 -16.51
C ASP A 512 -14.57 1.87 -16.78
N PRO A 513 -15.66 1.38 -17.39
CA PRO A 513 -15.84 -0.03 -17.71
C PRO A 513 -14.86 -0.49 -18.79
N ILE A 514 -14.23 -1.63 -18.54
CA ILE A 514 -13.38 -2.33 -19.50
C ILE A 514 -14.01 -3.68 -19.86
N VAL A 515 -13.92 -4.01 -21.14
CA VAL A 515 -14.25 -5.34 -21.66
C VAL A 515 -12.97 -5.95 -22.22
N LEU A 516 -12.68 -7.19 -21.82
CA LEU A 516 -11.60 -7.97 -22.43
C LEU A 516 -12.19 -8.91 -23.46
N ASP A 517 -11.90 -8.66 -24.73
CA ASP A 517 -12.42 -9.44 -25.86
C ASP A 517 -11.38 -10.40 -26.38
N ARG A 518 -11.74 -11.68 -26.47
CA ARG A 518 -10.84 -12.70 -27.04
C ARG A 518 -10.60 -12.43 -28.52
N VAL A 519 -9.33 -12.40 -28.94
CA VAL A 519 -8.93 -12.11 -30.33
C VAL A 519 -9.20 -13.31 -31.25
N CYS A 520 -8.88 -14.53 -30.80
CA CYS A 520 -9.01 -15.76 -31.57
C CYS A 520 -9.41 -16.95 -30.67
N ASP A 521 -9.91 -18.02 -31.28
CA ASP A 521 -10.43 -19.18 -30.55
C ASP A 521 -9.33 -20.15 -30.07
N GLU A 522 -8.14 -20.14 -30.70
CA GLU A 522 -7.02 -21.04 -30.37
C GLU A 522 -5.89 -20.32 -29.63
N SER A 523 -5.28 -20.99 -28.64
CA SER A 523 -4.00 -20.54 -28.09
C SER A 523 -2.88 -20.90 -29.05
N LEU A 524 -2.06 -19.92 -29.40
CA LEU A 524 -0.89 -20.12 -30.26
C LEU A 524 0.32 -20.68 -29.48
N GLU A 525 0.27 -20.62 -28.14
CA GLU A 525 1.37 -20.99 -27.26
C GLU A 525 0.94 -22.04 -26.21
N ASP A 526 1.86 -22.95 -25.88
CA ASP A 526 1.64 -23.99 -24.88
C ASP A 526 1.45 -23.37 -23.49
N ARG A 527 0.34 -23.73 -22.83
CA ARG A 527 -0.01 -23.32 -21.45
C ARG A 527 -0.35 -21.84 -21.27
N GLU A 528 -0.85 -21.21 -22.32
CA GLU A 528 -1.39 -19.85 -22.28
C GLU A 528 -2.85 -19.83 -22.74
N SER A 529 -3.58 -18.78 -22.38
CA SER A 529 -4.85 -18.48 -23.05
C SER A 529 -4.60 -17.79 -24.39
N PRO A 530 -5.58 -17.76 -25.29
CA PRO A 530 -5.57 -16.82 -26.42
C PRO A 530 -5.40 -15.37 -25.95
N PRO A 531 -4.91 -14.47 -26.82
CA PRO A 531 -4.81 -13.05 -26.49
C PRO A 531 -6.19 -12.39 -26.37
N TYR A 532 -6.25 -11.36 -25.52
CA TYR A 532 -7.44 -10.53 -25.33
C TYR A 532 -7.11 -9.06 -25.58
N LEU A 533 -8.01 -8.36 -26.27
CA LEU A 533 -7.97 -6.91 -26.41
C LEU A 533 -8.58 -6.26 -25.18
N VAL A 534 -7.93 -5.21 -24.67
CA VAL A 534 -8.47 -4.33 -23.64
C VAL A 534 -9.29 -3.26 -24.34
N ARG A 535 -10.62 -3.25 -24.15
CA ARG A 535 -11.51 -2.26 -24.78
C ARG A 535 -12.13 -1.29 -23.79
N HIS A 536 -12.09 -0.01 -24.15
CA HIS A 536 -12.81 1.06 -23.48
C HIS A 536 -13.83 1.67 -24.45
N ALA A 537 -15.11 1.70 -24.07
CA ALA A 537 -16.22 2.15 -24.92
C ALA A 537 -16.21 1.52 -26.34
N GLY A 538 -15.85 0.23 -26.43
CA GLY A 538 -15.75 -0.52 -27.69
C GLY A 538 -14.46 -0.29 -28.47
N ARG A 539 -13.65 0.72 -28.15
CA ARG A 539 -12.35 0.97 -28.79
C ARG A 539 -11.24 0.14 -28.13
N PRO A 540 -10.42 -0.62 -28.89
CA PRO A 540 -9.21 -1.24 -28.36
C PRO A 540 -8.22 -0.17 -27.89
N ILE A 541 -7.73 -0.32 -26.66
CA ILE A 541 -6.77 0.59 -26.03
C ILE A 541 -5.51 -0.11 -25.51
N GLY A 542 -5.41 -1.42 -25.74
CA GLY A 542 -4.28 -2.24 -25.32
C GLY A 542 -4.60 -3.72 -25.50
N ILE A 543 -3.66 -4.56 -25.08
CA ILE A 543 -3.83 -6.01 -25.01
C ILE A 543 -3.42 -6.50 -23.63
N VAL A 544 -3.93 -7.66 -23.24
CA VAL A 544 -3.53 -8.29 -21.98
C VAL A 544 -2.09 -8.80 -22.06
N SER A 545 -1.39 -8.80 -20.92
CA SER A 545 -0.02 -9.29 -20.81
C SER A 545 0.07 -10.81 -20.88
N GLU A 546 1.26 -11.33 -21.22
CA GLU A 546 1.57 -12.77 -21.16
C GLU A 546 1.28 -13.35 -19.75
N ARG A 547 1.59 -12.58 -18.69
CA ARG A 547 1.30 -12.98 -17.31
C ARG A 547 -0.20 -13.22 -17.11
N PHE A 548 -1.05 -12.32 -17.60
CA PHE A 548 -2.50 -12.52 -17.53
C PHE A 548 -2.92 -13.79 -18.28
N ARG A 549 -2.39 -14.03 -19.48
CA ARG A 549 -2.71 -15.23 -20.28
C ARG A 549 -2.33 -16.53 -19.55
N ARG A 550 -1.13 -16.58 -18.97
CA ARG A 550 -0.66 -17.73 -18.17
C ARG A 550 -1.49 -17.93 -16.91
N ASP A 551 -1.85 -16.85 -16.22
CA ASP A 551 -2.67 -16.92 -15.02
C ASP A 551 -4.09 -17.39 -15.37
N LEU A 552 -4.71 -16.88 -16.44
CA LEU A 552 -6.02 -17.34 -16.93
C LEU A 552 -5.99 -18.83 -17.31
N TYR A 553 -4.95 -19.28 -18.02
CA TYR A 553 -4.74 -20.70 -18.29
C TYR A 553 -4.69 -21.51 -17.00
N ARG A 554 -3.90 -21.08 -16.01
CA ARG A 554 -3.79 -21.77 -14.70
C ARG A 554 -5.11 -21.79 -13.94
N VAL A 555 -5.89 -20.71 -13.99
CA VAL A 555 -7.21 -20.62 -13.35
C VAL A 555 -8.17 -21.65 -13.93
N LEU A 556 -8.20 -21.78 -15.25
CA LEU A 556 -9.07 -22.73 -15.95
C LEU A 556 -8.50 -24.16 -15.93
N ASN A 557 -7.21 -24.34 -15.66
CA ASN A 557 -6.58 -25.64 -15.54
C ASN A 557 -6.89 -26.28 -14.18
N VAL A 558 -8.02 -26.98 -14.11
CA VAL A 558 -8.53 -27.55 -12.85
C VAL A 558 -7.70 -28.74 -12.34
N ASN A 559 -6.99 -29.48 -13.22
CA ASN A 559 -6.18 -30.63 -12.80
C ASN A 559 -5.01 -30.92 -13.76
N ARG A 560 -3.96 -31.62 -13.29
CA ARG A 560 -2.70 -31.83 -14.04
C ARG A 560 -2.85 -32.47 -15.44
N GLY A 561 -3.94 -33.18 -15.70
CA GLY A 561 -4.22 -33.82 -16.99
C GLY A 561 -5.19 -33.04 -17.88
N PHE A 562 -5.77 -31.95 -17.38
CA PHE A 562 -6.73 -31.13 -18.10
C PHE A 562 -6.03 -29.97 -18.81
N VAL A 563 -6.29 -29.85 -20.11
CA VAL A 563 -5.88 -28.71 -20.91
C VAL A 563 -7.14 -27.90 -21.19
N PRO A 564 -7.26 -26.67 -20.67
CA PRO A 564 -8.39 -25.80 -20.98
C PRO A 564 -8.50 -25.59 -22.49
N ARG A 565 -9.67 -25.90 -23.05
CA ARG A 565 -10.01 -25.63 -24.45
C ARG A 565 -11.05 -24.51 -24.58
N ASN A 566 -11.95 -24.44 -23.61
CA ASN A 566 -12.97 -23.40 -23.56
C ASN A 566 -12.48 -22.21 -22.71
N PHE A 567 -12.02 -21.16 -23.39
CA PHE A 567 -11.70 -19.88 -22.77
C PHE A 567 -12.90 -18.93 -22.86
N PRO A 568 -13.05 -17.95 -21.96
CA PRO A 568 -14.11 -16.96 -22.09
C PRO A 568 -13.97 -16.17 -23.39
N TYR A 569 -15.05 -15.95 -24.13
CA TYR A 569 -14.97 -15.09 -25.32
C TYR A 569 -14.93 -13.60 -24.93
N GLU A 570 -15.47 -13.28 -23.75
CA GLU A 570 -15.56 -11.93 -23.20
C GLU A 570 -15.37 -11.99 -21.68
N ILE A 571 -14.68 -10.99 -21.13
CA ILE A 571 -14.55 -10.78 -19.68
C ILE A 571 -15.02 -9.36 -19.33
N THR A 572 -16.05 -9.26 -18.49
CA THR A 572 -16.63 -7.98 -18.01
C THR A 572 -16.38 -7.77 -16.51
N ASP A 573 -17.00 -6.76 -15.87
CA ASP A 573 -16.75 -6.40 -14.46
C ASP A 573 -15.28 -6.01 -14.17
N VAL A 574 -14.54 -5.61 -15.21
CA VAL A 574 -13.20 -5.03 -15.14
C VAL A 574 -13.32 -3.51 -15.28
N ARG A 575 -12.47 -2.77 -14.57
CA ARG A 575 -12.48 -1.30 -14.55
C ARG A 575 -11.08 -0.75 -14.76
N VAL A 576 -11.00 0.48 -15.24
CA VAL A 576 -9.77 1.27 -15.19
C VAL A 576 -9.51 1.67 -13.73
N ASP A 577 -8.38 1.26 -13.18
CA ASP A 577 -7.88 1.76 -11.89
C ASP A 577 -7.32 3.18 -12.07
N THR A 578 -6.45 3.35 -13.07
CA THR A 578 -5.92 4.64 -13.52
C THR A 578 -5.25 4.45 -14.89
N VAL A 579 -4.83 5.54 -15.52
CA VAL A 579 -3.89 5.50 -16.64
C VAL A 579 -2.50 5.79 -16.07
N GLU A 580 -1.53 4.95 -16.39
CA GLU A 580 -0.19 5.06 -15.82
C GLU A 580 0.89 5.14 -16.89
N THR A 581 2.04 5.71 -16.51
CA THR A 581 3.24 5.69 -17.34
C THR A 581 3.91 4.33 -17.23
N VAL A 582 4.12 3.68 -18.36
CA VAL A 582 4.79 2.37 -18.47
C VAL A 582 6.08 2.50 -19.26
N THR A 583 6.98 1.54 -19.05
CA THR A 583 8.24 1.45 -19.77
C THR A 583 8.28 0.16 -20.58
N GLY A 584 8.55 0.27 -21.87
CA GLY A 584 8.77 -0.87 -22.76
C GLY A 584 10.08 -0.74 -23.53
N SER A 585 10.12 -1.37 -24.70
CA SER A 585 11.30 -1.35 -25.57
C SER A 585 11.50 0.04 -26.20
N PRO A 586 12.71 0.64 -26.11
CA PRO A 586 13.07 1.84 -26.87
C PRO A 586 12.86 1.71 -28.38
N ALA A 587 13.07 0.51 -28.92
CA ALA A 587 12.86 0.24 -30.34
C ALA A 587 11.37 0.28 -30.71
N ALA A 588 10.51 -0.31 -29.87
CA ALA A 588 9.05 -0.28 -30.07
C ALA A 588 8.51 1.15 -30.01
N GLY A 589 8.94 1.94 -29.02
CA GLY A 589 8.59 3.36 -28.92
C GLY A 589 9.00 4.16 -30.16
N LYS A 590 10.22 3.93 -30.67
CA LYS A 590 10.73 4.60 -31.87
C LYS A 590 9.96 4.21 -33.13
N ILE A 591 9.62 2.93 -33.31
CA ILE A 591 8.82 2.43 -34.44
C ILE A 591 7.41 3.03 -34.39
N ALA A 592 6.83 3.13 -33.20
CA ALA A 592 5.50 3.71 -32.96
C ALA A 592 5.46 5.25 -33.05
N GLY A 593 6.63 5.92 -33.20
CA GLY A 593 6.72 7.37 -33.21
C GLY A 593 6.60 8.05 -31.85
N LEU A 594 6.61 7.31 -30.74
CA LEU A 594 6.40 7.84 -29.39
C LEU A 594 7.69 8.33 -28.69
N GLY A 595 8.85 8.19 -29.34
CA GLY A 595 10.16 8.60 -28.82
C GLY A 595 11.12 7.42 -28.64
N ASP A 596 12.40 7.72 -28.41
CA ASP A 596 13.47 6.71 -28.30
C ASP A 596 13.74 6.26 -26.86
N HIS A 597 12.93 6.72 -25.90
CA HIS A 597 13.05 6.34 -24.50
C HIS A 597 12.25 5.08 -24.14
N GLY A 598 11.32 4.65 -24.99
CA GLY A 598 10.48 3.47 -24.70
C GLY A 598 9.55 3.70 -23.51
N VAL A 599 8.90 4.87 -23.46
CA VAL A 599 7.98 5.27 -22.38
C VAL A 599 6.68 5.78 -23.01
N TRP A 600 5.54 5.34 -22.48
CA TRP A 600 4.21 5.76 -22.93
C TRP A 600 3.19 5.53 -21.80
N THR A 601 1.91 5.81 -22.07
CA THR A 601 0.81 5.52 -21.14
C THR A 601 0.08 4.24 -21.50
N ALA A 602 -0.41 3.54 -20.48
CA ALA A 602 -1.27 2.36 -20.61
C ALA A 602 -2.36 2.38 -19.53
N PRO A 603 -3.53 1.77 -19.79
CA PRO A 603 -4.57 1.61 -18.77
C PRO A 603 -4.13 0.56 -17.75
N ARG A 604 -4.32 0.86 -16.48
CA ARG A 604 -4.15 -0.08 -15.38
C ARG A 604 -5.51 -0.66 -15.02
N LEU A 605 -5.59 -1.97 -14.85
CA LEU A 605 -6.87 -2.66 -14.62
C LEU A 605 -7.10 -3.01 -13.16
N THR A 606 -8.37 -3.07 -12.77
CA THR A 606 -8.82 -3.60 -11.48
C THR A 606 -10.21 -4.22 -11.58
N GLY A 607 -10.63 -4.92 -10.53
CA GLY A 607 -11.94 -5.55 -10.43
C GLY A 607 -11.89 -7.08 -10.49
N LEU A 608 -13.03 -7.70 -10.16
CA LEU A 608 -13.19 -9.15 -10.22
C LEU A 608 -13.95 -9.52 -11.49
N GLY A 609 -13.16 -9.70 -12.55
CA GLY A 609 -13.65 -9.96 -13.90
C GLY A 609 -14.61 -11.14 -13.95
N ARG A 610 -15.61 -11.07 -14.82
CA ARG A 610 -16.65 -12.08 -15.01
C ARG A 610 -16.49 -12.71 -16.39
N PHE A 611 -16.40 -14.03 -16.42
CA PHE A 611 -16.21 -14.81 -17.64
C PHE A 611 -17.55 -15.06 -18.34
N HIS A 612 -17.58 -14.82 -19.65
CA HIS A 612 -18.68 -15.22 -20.52
C HIS A 612 -18.17 -16.27 -21.51
N PHE A 613 -18.84 -17.42 -21.53
CA PHE A 613 -18.54 -18.54 -22.42
C PHE A 613 -19.63 -18.68 -23.48
N ARG A 614 -19.30 -19.22 -24.67
CA ARG A 614 -20.33 -19.45 -25.71
C ARG A 614 -21.24 -20.60 -25.26
N ARG A 615 -22.55 -20.49 -25.54
CA ARG A 615 -23.60 -21.40 -25.05
C ARG A 615 -23.43 -22.87 -25.45
N GLU A 616 -22.71 -23.16 -26.54
CA GLU A 616 -22.46 -24.54 -26.99
C GLU A 616 -21.33 -25.23 -26.21
N GLU A 617 -20.58 -24.50 -25.39
CA GLU A 617 -19.36 -25.01 -24.72
C GLU A 617 -19.48 -25.05 -23.17
N ALA A 618 -20.66 -24.76 -22.62
CA ALA A 618 -20.89 -24.68 -21.17
C ALA A 618 -21.37 -26.01 -20.54
N ASP A 619 -21.76 -26.99 -21.37
CA ASP A 619 -22.30 -28.30 -20.96
C ASP A 619 -21.30 -29.46 -21.10
N GLU A 620 -20.09 -29.21 -21.63
CA GLU A 620 -18.94 -30.14 -21.64
C GLU A 620 -17.87 -29.71 -20.63
#